data_AF-A0A8T7CGE6-F1
#
_entry.id   AF-A0A8T7CGE6-F1
#
_cell.length_a   1.000
_cell.length_b   1.000
_cell.length_c   1.000
_cell.angle_alpha   90.00
_cell.angle_beta   90.00
_cell.angle_gamma   90.00
#
_symmetry.space_group_name_H-M   'P 1'
#
loop_
_entity.id
_entity.type
_entity.pdbx_description
1 polymer ?
#
loop_
_entity_poly.entity_id
_entity_poly.type
_entity_poly.pdbx_seq_one_letter_code
_entity_poly.pdbx_strand_id
1 'polypeptide(L)'
;MMKIYAAILLCTAMCAVPAGVSAEPADKSLPESAARMHDYLAAVSQIKDAIIRGDLPGTHEPARWLAEHAAPEETPAGWHSHVEGVRVAARSMLTAKDFRAAAMLVTEMADTCGACHEGNRVTNNFAVPPAPGDELAAVAHMQRHGWAADRMWEGLIGPSDVAWQQGTELLLETPLAAHEMGTDDNGAFRIRRWAMRVHELAADGRLAEDPGQRADIYAELLTICAACHRRLGRGPQR
;
A
#
# COMPACT_ATOMS: atom_id res chain seq x y z
N MET A 1 -13.57 7.33 82.29
CA MET A 1 -14.47 7.51 81.12
C MET A 1 -13.97 6.55 80.04
N MET A 2 -14.37 5.28 79.99
CA MET A 2 -15.66 4.66 79.66
C MET A 2 -15.91 4.54 78.14
N LYS A 3 -15.62 3.31 77.62
CA LYS A 3 -16.25 2.51 76.53
C LYS A 3 -16.43 3.20 75.14
N ILE A 4 -16.30 2.53 73.99
CA ILE A 4 -17.14 1.43 73.48
C ILE A 4 -16.39 0.74 72.31
N TYR A 5 -16.34 -0.59 72.34
CA TYR A 5 -15.96 -1.45 71.21
C TYR A 5 -17.18 -1.67 70.31
N ALA A 6 -17.04 -1.53 68.98
CA ALA A 6 -18.03 -1.97 68.01
C ALA A 6 -17.43 -3.09 67.15
N ALA A 7 -17.89 -4.31 67.41
CA ALA A 7 -17.58 -5.50 66.62
C ALA A 7 -18.55 -5.55 65.42
N ILE A 8 -18.00 -5.55 64.20
CA ILE A 8 -18.76 -5.76 62.97
C ILE A 8 -18.63 -7.24 62.60
N LEU A 9 -19.73 -7.99 62.72
CA LEU A 9 -19.87 -9.32 62.15
C LEU A 9 -20.01 -9.20 60.62
N LEU A 10 -19.05 -9.74 59.86
CA LEU A 10 -19.23 -10.02 58.44
C LEU A 10 -19.88 -11.39 58.26
N CYS A 11 -21.09 -11.39 57.70
CA CYS A 11 -21.83 -12.58 57.30
C CYS A 11 -21.39 -12.94 55.86
N THR A 12 -20.62 -14.01 55.70
CA THR A 12 -20.22 -14.54 54.39
C THR A 12 -21.31 -15.47 53.84
N ALA A 13 -22.17 -14.92 52.98
CA ALA A 13 -23.07 -15.74 52.16
C ALA A 13 -22.31 -16.24 50.92
N MET A 14 -21.99 -17.55 50.89
CA MET A 14 -21.46 -18.23 49.71
C MET A 14 -22.60 -18.47 48.71
N CYS A 15 -22.64 -17.69 47.64
CA CYS A 15 -23.43 -18.03 46.46
C CYS A 15 -22.64 -19.02 45.60
N ALA A 16 -23.18 -20.22 45.41
CA ALA A 16 -22.65 -21.20 44.48
C ALA A 16 -22.85 -20.71 43.04
N VAL A 17 -21.74 -20.55 42.29
CA VAL A 17 -21.75 -20.23 40.87
C VAL A 17 -22.02 -21.52 40.09
N PRO A 18 -23.06 -21.59 39.24
CA PRO A 18 -23.26 -22.75 38.39
C PRO A 18 -22.13 -22.85 37.37
N ALA A 19 -21.63 -24.08 37.18
CA ALA A 19 -20.58 -24.40 36.23
C ALA A 19 -20.95 -23.87 34.83
N GLY A 20 -20.11 -22.98 34.33
CA GLY A 20 -20.27 -22.38 33.01
C GLY A 20 -20.28 -23.46 31.94
N VAL A 21 -21.27 -23.37 31.06
CA VAL A 21 -21.20 -23.95 29.71
C VAL A 21 -19.91 -23.42 29.08
N SER A 22 -18.95 -24.31 28.82
CA SER A 22 -17.78 -23.98 28.02
C SER A 22 -18.28 -23.60 26.62
N ALA A 23 -18.35 -22.30 26.35
CA ALA A 23 -18.48 -21.80 24.99
C ALA A 23 -17.19 -22.20 24.25
N GLU A 24 -17.33 -23.14 23.33
CA GLU A 24 -16.30 -23.46 22.35
C GLU A 24 -15.90 -22.16 21.63
N PRO A 25 -14.60 -21.83 21.49
CA PRO A 25 -14.20 -20.61 20.84
C PRO A 25 -14.62 -20.67 19.37
N ALA A 26 -15.54 -19.78 18.97
CA ALA A 26 -15.92 -19.60 17.59
C ALA A 26 -14.65 -19.39 16.74
N ASP A 27 -14.44 -20.24 15.75
CA ASP A 27 -13.39 -20.08 14.75
C ASP A 27 -13.56 -18.72 14.06
N LYS A 28 -12.59 -17.83 14.25
CA LYS A 28 -12.62 -16.45 13.74
C LYS A 28 -11.99 -16.39 12.35
N SER A 29 -12.27 -17.36 11.50
CA SER A 29 -11.88 -17.28 10.09
C SER A 29 -12.61 -16.10 9.43
N LEU A 30 -11.88 -15.31 8.65
CA LEU A 30 -12.48 -14.22 7.88
C LEU A 30 -13.47 -14.80 6.87
N PRO A 31 -14.54 -14.07 6.50
CA PRO A 31 -15.35 -14.45 5.35
C PRO A 31 -14.47 -14.68 4.11
N GLU A 32 -14.82 -15.66 3.27
CA GLU A 32 -14.00 -16.04 2.10
C GLU A 32 -13.73 -14.84 1.17
N SER A 33 -14.71 -13.95 1.01
CA SER A 33 -14.57 -12.73 0.22
C SER A 33 -13.50 -11.78 0.76
N ALA A 34 -13.37 -11.65 2.09
CA ALA A 34 -12.33 -10.84 2.71
C ALA A 34 -10.95 -11.50 2.56
N ALA A 35 -10.86 -12.82 2.72
CA ALA A 35 -9.63 -13.55 2.44
C ALA A 35 -9.18 -13.38 0.98
N ARG A 36 -10.11 -13.51 0.02
CA ARG A 36 -9.80 -13.30 -1.40
C ARG A 36 -9.32 -11.88 -1.70
N MET A 37 -9.92 -10.88 -1.06
CA MET A 37 -9.49 -9.49 -1.21
C MET A 37 -8.03 -9.29 -0.76
N HIS A 38 -7.61 -9.94 0.33
CA HIS A 38 -6.22 -9.92 0.76
C HIS A 38 -5.28 -10.61 -0.24
N ASP A 39 -5.69 -11.73 -0.82
CA ASP A 39 -4.91 -12.39 -1.88
C ASP A 39 -4.75 -11.48 -3.11
N TYR A 40 -5.82 -10.79 -3.50
CA TYR A 40 -5.79 -9.81 -4.60
C TYR A 40 -4.82 -8.67 -4.31
N LEU A 41 -4.88 -8.09 -3.10
CA LEU A 41 -3.95 -7.05 -2.67
C LEU A 41 -2.50 -7.54 -2.71
N ALA A 42 -2.24 -8.77 -2.26
CA ALA A 42 -0.90 -9.35 -2.28
C ALA A 42 -0.38 -9.47 -3.73
N ALA A 43 -1.17 -10.00 -4.66
CA ALA A 43 -0.78 -10.12 -6.05
C ALA A 43 -0.55 -8.76 -6.73
N VAL A 44 -1.44 -7.78 -6.54
CA VAL A 44 -1.26 -6.42 -7.08
C VAL A 44 -0.01 -5.75 -6.49
N SER A 45 0.27 -5.95 -5.20
CA SER A 45 1.47 -5.43 -4.55
C SER A 45 2.75 -6.05 -5.13
N GLN A 46 2.74 -7.34 -5.46
CA GLN A 46 3.87 -7.99 -6.14
C GLN A 46 4.12 -7.41 -7.53
N ILE A 47 3.07 -7.09 -8.29
CA ILE A 47 3.18 -6.40 -9.59
C ILE A 47 3.83 -5.03 -9.41
N LYS A 48 3.33 -4.22 -8.46
CA LYS A 48 3.88 -2.90 -8.13
C LYS A 48 5.37 -3.00 -7.79
N ASP A 49 5.74 -3.93 -6.93
CA ASP A 49 7.12 -4.08 -6.48
C ASP A 49 8.05 -4.56 -7.62
N ALA A 50 7.56 -5.41 -8.53
CA ALA A 50 8.30 -5.80 -9.72
C ALA A 50 8.56 -4.59 -10.64
N ILE A 51 7.56 -3.73 -10.85
CA ILE A 51 7.72 -2.46 -11.58
C ILE A 51 8.75 -1.57 -10.89
N ILE A 52 8.65 -1.37 -9.56
CA ILE A 52 9.61 -0.56 -8.80
C ILE A 52 11.03 -1.11 -9.01
N ARG A 53 11.25 -2.43 -8.91
CA ARG A 53 12.57 -3.03 -9.15
C ARG A 53 13.06 -2.91 -10.60
N GLY A 54 12.20 -2.52 -11.53
CA GLY A 54 12.51 -2.50 -12.95
C GLY A 54 12.56 -3.90 -13.56
N ASP A 55 11.74 -4.82 -13.05
CA ASP A 55 11.58 -6.20 -13.50
C ASP A 55 10.19 -6.38 -14.13
N LEU A 56 10.10 -6.09 -15.43
CA LEU A 56 8.84 -6.22 -16.16
C LEU A 56 8.36 -7.68 -16.26
N PRO A 57 9.22 -8.68 -16.59
CA PRO A 57 8.79 -10.08 -16.56
C PRO A 57 8.24 -10.54 -15.20
N GLY A 58 8.77 -10.00 -14.10
CA GLY A 58 8.30 -10.26 -12.74
C GLY A 58 6.84 -9.86 -12.47
N THR A 59 6.19 -9.09 -13.33
CA THR A 59 4.76 -8.75 -13.18
C THR A 59 3.83 -9.87 -13.66
N HIS A 60 4.31 -10.80 -14.50
CA HIS A 60 3.45 -11.71 -15.25
C HIS A 60 2.78 -12.78 -14.38
N GLU A 61 3.50 -13.35 -13.42
CA GLU A 61 2.98 -14.42 -12.55
C GLU A 61 1.83 -13.92 -11.66
N PRO A 62 1.99 -12.83 -10.87
CA PRO A 62 0.89 -12.31 -10.07
C PRO A 62 -0.27 -11.77 -10.92
N ALA A 63 0.02 -11.20 -12.10
CA ALA A 63 -1.02 -10.77 -13.04
C ALA A 63 -1.84 -11.95 -13.59
N ARG A 64 -1.18 -13.08 -13.89
CA ARG A 64 -1.86 -14.30 -14.31
C ARG A 64 -2.74 -14.84 -13.19
N TRP A 65 -2.21 -14.87 -11.96
CA TRP A 65 -2.98 -15.31 -10.80
C TRP A 65 -4.28 -14.51 -10.65
N LEU A 66 -4.20 -13.17 -10.71
CA LEU A 66 -5.38 -12.28 -10.68
C LEU A 66 -6.36 -12.58 -11.82
N ALA A 67 -5.86 -12.76 -13.05
CA ALA A 67 -6.68 -13.01 -14.21
C ALA A 67 -7.45 -14.35 -14.14
N GLU A 68 -6.87 -15.37 -13.51
CA GLU A 68 -7.39 -16.74 -13.49
C GLU A 68 -8.25 -17.03 -12.25
N HIS A 69 -7.97 -16.43 -11.10
CA HIS A 69 -8.68 -16.72 -9.85
C HIS A 69 -9.94 -15.88 -9.70
N ALA A 70 -11.10 -16.51 -9.86
CA ALA A 70 -12.40 -15.87 -9.73
C ALA A 70 -12.68 -15.38 -8.30
N ALA A 71 -13.61 -14.42 -8.20
CA ALA A 71 -14.21 -14.07 -6.92
C ALA A 71 -14.99 -15.29 -6.36
N PRO A 72 -15.07 -15.48 -5.04
CA PRO A 72 -15.95 -16.46 -4.41
C PRO A 72 -17.40 -16.27 -4.87
N GLU A 73 -18.20 -17.34 -4.86
CA GLU A 73 -19.61 -17.31 -5.29
C GLU A 73 -20.45 -16.35 -4.43
N GLU A 74 -20.08 -16.20 -3.16
CA GLU A 74 -20.72 -15.32 -2.16
C GLU A 74 -20.29 -13.85 -2.28
N THR A 75 -19.55 -13.48 -3.33
CA THR A 75 -19.16 -12.09 -3.56
C THR A 75 -20.43 -11.21 -3.69
N PRO A 76 -20.54 -10.09 -2.95
CA PRO A 76 -21.67 -9.20 -3.10
C PRO A 76 -21.81 -8.68 -4.53
N ALA A 77 -23.04 -8.65 -5.05
CA ALA A 77 -23.30 -8.23 -6.43
C ALA A 77 -22.74 -6.84 -6.79
N GLY A 78 -22.70 -5.93 -5.81
CA GLY A 78 -22.12 -4.58 -5.98
C GLY A 78 -20.59 -4.57 -6.16
N TRP A 79 -19.89 -5.68 -5.91
CA TRP A 79 -18.43 -5.79 -6.04
C TRP A 79 -18.02 -6.40 -7.37
N HIS A 80 -18.91 -7.12 -8.07
CA HIS A 80 -18.58 -7.89 -9.26
C HIS A 80 -17.91 -7.07 -10.37
N SER A 81 -18.41 -5.86 -10.65
CA SER A 81 -17.81 -4.98 -11.67
C SER A 81 -16.40 -4.54 -11.31
N HIS A 82 -16.13 -4.24 -10.03
CA HIS A 82 -14.82 -3.85 -9.56
C HIS A 82 -13.83 -5.01 -9.60
N VAL A 83 -14.25 -6.20 -9.14
CA VAL A 83 -13.42 -7.40 -9.20
C VAL A 83 -13.07 -7.74 -10.65
N GLU A 84 -14.03 -7.64 -11.57
CA GLU A 84 -13.74 -7.86 -12.98
C GLU A 84 -12.85 -6.77 -13.58
N GLY A 85 -12.97 -5.51 -13.15
CA GLY A 85 -12.06 -4.42 -13.54
C GLY A 85 -10.60 -4.74 -13.23
N VAL A 86 -10.31 -5.20 -12.01
CA VAL A 86 -8.96 -5.64 -11.61
C VAL A 86 -8.48 -6.79 -12.51
N ARG A 87 -9.35 -7.76 -12.81
CA ARG A 87 -9.02 -8.92 -13.65
C ARG A 87 -8.77 -8.53 -15.11
N VAL A 88 -9.51 -7.57 -15.66
CA VAL A 88 -9.30 -6.99 -17.00
C VAL A 88 -7.92 -6.32 -17.08
N ALA A 89 -7.59 -5.47 -16.11
CA ALA A 89 -6.28 -4.83 -16.05
C ALA A 89 -5.15 -5.88 -15.91
N ALA A 90 -5.39 -6.95 -15.15
CA ALA A 90 -4.41 -8.02 -14.95
C ALA A 90 -4.15 -8.81 -16.24
N ARG A 91 -5.18 -9.12 -17.03
CA ARG A 91 -5.01 -9.71 -18.36
C ARG A 91 -4.23 -8.78 -19.29
N SER A 92 -4.49 -7.48 -19.23
CA SER A 92 -3.76 -6.50 -20.03
C SER A 92 -2.28 -6.40 -19.63
N MET A 93 -1.97 -6.54 -18.34
CA MET A 93 -0.59 -6.55 -17.80
C MET A 93 0.26 -7.64 -18.45
N LEU A 94 -0.31 -8.80 -18.76
CA LEU A 94 0.41 -9.90 -19.44
C LEU A 94 0.92 -9.55 -20.85
N THR A 95 0.45 -8.45 -21.41
CA THR A 95 0.83 -7.96 -22.75
C THR A 95 1.56 -6.62 -22.71
N ALA A 96 1.81 -6.06 -21.52
CA ALA A 96 2.52 -4.81 -21.35
C ALA A 96 3.96 -4.91 -21.89
N LYS A 97 4.34 -3.94 -22.73
CA LYS A 97 5.65 -3.95 -23.43
C LYS A 97 6.72 -3.11 -22.75
N ASP A 98 6.31 -2.24 -21.84
CA ASP A 98 7.19 -1.32 -21.14
C ASP A 98 6.64 -0.96 -19.76
N PHE A 99 7.49 -0.33 -18.94
CA PHE A 99 7.14 0.06 -17.57
C PHE A 99 6.06 1.13 -17.48
N ARG A 100 5.88 1.95 -18.52
CA ARG A 100 4.84 2.98 -18.52
C ARG A 100 3.47 2.31 -18.64
N ALA A 101 3.31 1.40 -19.60
CA ALA A 101 2.10 0.62 -19.76
C ALA A 101 1.80 -0.21 -18.50
N ALA A 102 2.81 -0.87 -17.93
CA ALA A 102 2.64 -1.64 -16.69
C ALA A 102 2.25 -0.75 -15.50
N ALA A 103 2.86 0.43 -15.35
CA ALA A 103 2.55 1.38 -14.28
C ALA A 103 1.11 1.92 -14.39
N MET A 104 0.64 2.23 -15.60
CA MET A 104 -0.76 2.62 -15.83
C MET A 104 -1.73 1.50 -15.45
N LEU A 105 -1.43 0.25 -15.84
CA LEU A 105 -2.30 -0.89 -15.55
C LEU A 105 -2.35 -1.24 -14.05
N VAL A 106 -1.24 -1.15 -13.31
CA VAL A 106 -1.26 -1.42 -11.86
C VAL A 106 -1.96 -0.30 -11.09
N THR A 107 -1.92 0.94 -11.59
CA THR A 107 -2.65 2.06 -10.98
C THR A 107 -4.13 2.03 -11.32
N GLU A 108 -4.53 1.53 -12.49
CA GLU A 108 -5.93 1.21 -12.81
C GLU A 108 -6.49 0.15 -11.86
N MET A 109 -5.70 -0.88 -11.51
CA MET A 109 -6.10 -1.84 -10.48
C MET A 109 -6.28 -1.15 -9.11
N ALA A 110 -5.36 -0.25 -8.75
CA ALA A 110 -5.39 0.46 -7.47
C ALA A 110 -6.61 1.39 -7.36
N ASP A 111 -6.89 2.16 -8.41
CA ASP A 111 -8.05 3.02 -8.53
C ASP A 111 -9.35 2.21 -8.46
N THR A 112 -9.39 1.05 -9.12
CA THR A 112 -10.54 0.13 -9.03
C THR A 112 -10.77 -0.37 -7.60
N CYS A 113 -9.69 -0.68 -6.86
CA CYS A 113 -9.77 -1.00 -5.43
C CYS A 113 -10.35 0.18 -4.64
N GLY A 114 -9.85 1.39 -4.90
CA GLY A 114 -10.29 2.59 -4.21
C GLY A 114 -11.77 2.91 -4.45
N ALA A 115 -12.20 2.91 -5.71
CA ALA A 115 -13.60 3.13 -6.08
C ALA A 115 -14.56 2.11 -5.44
N CYS A 116 -14.14 0.84 -5.36
CA CYS A 116 -14.92 -0.20 -4.68
C CYS A 116 -15.05 0.12 -3.17
N HIS A 117 -13.95 0.46 -2.51
CA HIS A 117 -13.95 0.78 -1.08
C HIS A 117 -14.78 2.02 -0.78
N GLU A 118 -14.67 3.07 -1.58
CA GLU A 118 -15.49 4.29 -1.43
C GLU A 118 -16.98 4.01 -1.64
N GLY A 119 -17.33 3.36 -2.76
CA GLY A 119 -18.71 3.02 -3.11
C GLY A 119 -19.41 2.13 -2.07
N ASN A 120 -18.64 1.30 -1.37
CA ASN A 120 -19.12 0.41 -0.32
C ASN A 120 -18.87 0.94 1.11
N ARG A 121 -18.34 2.16 1.25
CA ARG A 121 -18.00 2.80 2.54
C ARG A 121 -17.10 1.93 3.43
N VAL A 122 -16.16 1.22 2.81
CA VAL A 122 -15.13 0.45 3.50
C VAL A 122 -13.98 1.38 3.85
N THR A 123 -13.73 1.55 5.14
CA THR A 123 -12.58 2.32 5.63
C THR A 123 -11.40 1.38 5.88
N ASN A 124 -10.28 1.61 5.20
CA ASN A 124 -9.04 0.88 5.47
C ASN A 124 -8.19 1.64 6.49
N ASN A 125 -7.93 1.01 7.63
CA ASN A 125 -6.99 1.55 8.60
C ASN A 125 -5.61 0.93 8.36
N PHE A 126 -4.81 1.56 7.51
CA PHE A 126 -3.44 1.13 7.29
C PHE A 126 -2.60 1.44 8.53
N ALA A 127 -1.80 0.47 8.98
CA ALA A 127 -0.78 0.76 9.96
C ALA A 127 0.20 1.78 9.35
N VAL A 128 0.47 2.86 10.08
CA VAL A 128 1.44 3.86 9.65
C VAL A 128 2.77 3.53 10.33
N PRO A 129 3.70 2.83 9.65
CA PRO A 129 5.03 2.64 10.22
C PRO A 129 5.72 4.00 10.34
N PRO A 130 6.60 4.18 11.34
CA PRO A 130 7.39 5.39 11.44
C PRO A 130 8.15 5.63 10.13
N ALA A 131 8.20 6.89 9.69
CA ALA A 131 9.03 7.25 8.55
C ALA A 131 10.50 6.92 8.86
N PRO A 132 11.29 6.41 7.89
CA PRO A 132 12.72 6.21 8.08
C PRO A 132 13.42 7.52 8.47
N GLY A 133 14.53 7.42 9.21
CA GLY A 133 15.31 8.56 9.66
C GLY A 133 15.86 9.42 8.51
N ASP A 134 16.29 10.63 8.86
CA ASP A 134 16.82 11.64 7.93
C ASP A 134 18.32 11.50 7.67
N GLU A 135 18.91 10.32 7.92
CA GLU A 135 20.34 10.12 7.75
C GLU A 135 20.77 10.45 6.31
N LEU A 136 21.90 11.14 6.16
CA LEU A 136 22.44 11.63 4.87
C LEU A 136 23.03 10.52 3.98
N ALA A 137 22.54 9.29 4.10
CA ALA A 137 22.98 8.16 3.30
C ALA A 137 22.00 7.91 2.16
N ALA A 138 22.53 7.62 0.96
CA ALA A 138 21.72 7.25 -0.20
C ALA A 138 20.76 6.09 0.07
N VAL A 139 21.14 5.14 0.95
CA VAL A 139 20.27 4.04 1.37
C VAL A 139 19.08 4.55 2.19
N ALA A 140 19.31 5.40 3.19
CA ALA A 140 18.25 5.99 4.01
C ALA A 140 17.30 6.84 3.17
N HIS A 141 17.84 7.63 2.23
CA HIS A 141 17.02 8.41 1.28
C HIS A 141 16.11 7.51 0.42
N MET A 142 16.65 6.39 -0.09
CA MET A 142 15.85 5.46 -0.89
C MET A 142 14.82 4.68 -0.04
N GLN A 143 15.09 4.45 1.24
CA GLN A 143 14.09 3.91 2.17
C GLN A 143 12.92 4.90 2.36
N ARG A 144 13.21 6.20 2.46
CA ARG A 144 12.18 7.25 2.52
C ARG A 144 11.36 7.34 1.23
N HIS A 145 11.98 7.25 0.07
CA HIS A 145 11.25 7.10 -1.21
C HIS A 145 10.32 5.88 -1.20
N GLY A 146 10.81 4.73 -0.70
CA GLY A 146 10.01 3.51 -0.57
C GLY A 146 8.80 3.70 0.34
N TRP A 147 9.01 4.26 1.53
CA TRP A 147 7.95 4.57 2.48
C TRP A 147 6.92 5.54 1.89
N ALA A 148 7.37 6.59 1.20
CA ALA A 148 6.49 7.57 0.60
C ALA A 148 5.63 6.98 -0.51
N ALA A 149 6.24 6.18 -1.39
CA ALA A 149 5.52 5.46 -2.43
C ALA A 149 4.50 4.47 -1.85
N ASP A 150 4.77 3.86 -0.70
CA ASP A 150 3.80 2.98 -0.03
C ASP A 150 2.64 3.77 0.60
N ARG A 151 2.89 4.97 1.15
CA ARG A 151 1.81 5.85 1.63
C ARG A 151 0.93 6.37 0.50
N MET A 152 1.53 6.77 -0.63
CA MET A 152 0.77 7.16 -1.83
C MET A 152 -0.06 5.98 -2.37
N TRP A 153 0.49 4.76 -2.37
CA TRP A 153 -0.24 3.55 -2.75
C TRP A 153 -1.48 3.32 -1.90
N GLU A 154 -1.35 3.41 -0.58
CA GLU A 154 -2.46 3.30 0.36
C GLU A 154 -3.52 4.39 0.15
N GLY A 155 -3.08 5.58 -0.24
CA GLY A 155 -3.95 6.67 -0.65
C GLY A 155 -4.82 6.34 -1.87
N LEU A 156 -4.35 5.47 -2.77
CA LEU A 156 -5.13 4.98 -3.92
C LEU A 156 -6.04 3.81 -3.54
N ILE A 157 -5.45 2.74 -2.96
CA ILE A 157 -6.21 1.51 -2.73
C ILE A 157 -7.23 1.62 -1.60
N GLY A 158 -7.03 2.50 -0.61
CA GLY A 158 -7.92 2.69 0.53
C GLY A 158 -8.48 4.11 0.66
N PRO A 159 -8.76 4.76 -0.48
CA PRO A 159 -8.95 6.20 -0.71
C PRO A 159 -8.62 7.10 0.49
N SER A 160 -7.34 7.15 0.86
CA SER A 160 -6.90 7.86 2.07
C SER A 160 -6.12 9.12 1.72
N ASP A 161 -6.78 10.27 1.88
CA ASP A 161 -6.14 11.58 1.72
C ASP A 161 -4.94 11.77 2.66
N VAL A 162 -5.06 11.28 3.89
CA VAL A 162 -3.98 11.38 4.89
C VAL A 162 -2.75 10.62 4.43
N ALA A 163 -2.91 9.37 3.99
CA ALA A 163 -1.79 8.57 3.49
C ALA A 163 -1.19 9.19 2.23
N TRP A 164 -2.04 9.64 1.29
CA TRP A 164 -1.58 10.32 0.09
C TRP A 164 -0.73 11.56 0.40
N GLN A 165 -1.22 12.44 1.27
CA GLN A 165 -0.50 13.66 1.67
C GLN A 165 0.81 13.34 2.38
N GLN A 166 0.84 12.36 3.29
CA GLN A 166 2.08 11.93 3.95
C GLN A 166 3.15 11.47 2.95
N GLY A 167 2.76 10.69 1.95
CA GLY A 167 3.69 10.22 0.92
C GLY A 167 4.20 11.36 0.04
N THR A 168 3.31 12.21 -0.45
CA THR A 168 3.71 13.37 -1.27
C THR A 168 4.58 14.37 -0.49
N GLU A 169 4.31 14.61 0.78
CA GLU A 169 5.12 15.48 1.63
C GLU A 169 6.54 14.96 1.82
N LEU A 170 6.70 13.65 2.09
CA LEU A 170 8.04 13.07 2.26
C LEU A 170 8.85 13.11 0.94
N LEU A 171 8.20 12.99 -0.22
CA LEU A 171 8.88 13.14 -1.51
C LEU A 171 9.27 14.58 -1.86
N LEU A 172 8.88 15.59 -1.07
CA LEU A 172 9.35 16.97 -1.24
C LEU A 172 10.69 17.26 -0.54
N GLU A 173 11.28 16.28 0.13
CA GLU A 173 12.61 16.41 0.72
C GLU A 173 13.69 16.79 -0.30
N THR A 174 14.87 17.19 0.19
CA THR A 174 15.98 17.58 -0.68
C THR A 174 16.47 16.37 -1.51
N PRO A 175 16.62 16.51 -2.84
CA PRO A 175 17.14 15.44 -3.70
C PRO A 175 18.56 15.02 -3.32
N LEU A 176 18.91 13.75 -3.57
CA LEU A 176 20.29 13.28 -3.49
C LEU A 176 21.22 14.09 -4.41
N ALA A 177 22.38 14.46 -3.87
CA ALA A 177 23.47 15.02 -4.65
C ALA A 177 24.11 13.94 -5.54
N ALA A 178 24.64 14.34 -6.70
CA ALA A 178 25.19 13.38 -7.66
C ALA A 178 26.33 12.51 -7.14
N HIS A 179 27.15 13.03 -6.23
CA HIS A 179 28.25 12.27 -5.64
C HIS A 179 27.74 11.13 -4.75
N GLU A 180 26.58 11.31 -4.09
CA GLU A 180 25.92 10.28 -3.26
C GLU A 180 25.32 9.15 -4.10
N MET A 181 25.09 9.40 -5.40
CA MET A 181 24.54 8.44 -6.34
C MET A 181 25.60 7.57 -7.02
N GLY A 182 26.89 7.91 -6.90
CA GLY A 182 28.00 7.07 -7.38
C GLY A 182 28.08 6.90 -8.91
N THR A 183 27.66 7.91 -9.68
CA THR A 183 27.63 7.85 -11.15
C THR A 183 28.63 8.80 -11.82
N ASP A 184 29.09 8.44 -13.02
CA ASP A 184 29.83 9.34 -13.92
C ASP A 184 28.99 10.56 -14.36
N ASP A 185 29.63 11.58 -14.97
CA ASP A 185 29.00 12.86 -15.30
C ASP A 185 27.75 12.74 -16.19
N ASN A 186 27.76 11.81 -17.16
CA ASN A 186 26.63 11.59 -18.07
C ASN A 186 25.51 10.77 -17.41
N GLY A 187 25.83 9.81 -16.55
CA GLY A 187 24.87 9.12 -15.69
C GLY A 187 24.21 10.06 -14.71
N ALA A 188 24.97 11.01 -14.16
CA ALA A 188 24.51 11.99 -13.20
C ALA A 188 23.43 12.90 -13.78
N PHE A 189 23.52 13.33 -15.05
CA PHE A 189 22.52 14.20 -15.66
C PHE A 189 21.12 13.57 -15.73
N ARG A 190 21.02 12.32 -16.22
CA ARG A 190 19.73 11.64 -16.35
C ARG A 190 19.11 11.35 -14.99
N ILE A 191 19.91 10.91 -14.03
CA ILE A 191 19.42 10.61 -12.69
C ILE A 191 18.97 11.88 -11.97
N ARG A 192 19.72 12.99 -12.09
CA ARG A 192 19.27 14.30 -11.56
C ARG A 192 17.94 14.72 -12.15
N ARG A 193 17.73 14.55 -13.46
CA ARG A 193 16.44 14.86 -14.09
C ARG A 193 15.31 14.02 -13.52
N TRP A 194 15.52 12.71 -13.34
CA TRP A 194 14.52 11.84 -12.72
C TRP A 194 14.25 12.21 -11.27
N ALA A 195 15.28 12.51 -10.49
CA ALA A 195 15.12 12.99 -9.12
C ALA A 195 14.27 14.27 -9.08
N MET A 196 14.61 15.28 -9.89
CA MET A 196 13.80 16.50 -10.01
C MET A 196 12.33 16.19 -10.37
N ARG A 197 12.10 15.28 -11.33
CA ARG A 197 10.74 14.93 -11.73
C ARG A 197 9.95 14.23 -10.60
N VAL A 198 10.60 13.44 -9.74
CA VAL A 198 9.94 12.87 -8.55
C VAL A 198 9.44 13.98 -7.63
N HIS A 199 10.23 15.03 -7.39
CA HIS A 199 9.81 16.17 -6.56
C HIS A 199 8.71 17.00 -7.21
N GLU A 200 8.75 17.18 -8.53
CA GLU A 200 7.66 17.82 -9.29
C GLU A 200 6.36 17.02 -9.15
N LEU A 201 6.42 15.69 -9.32
CA LEU A 201 5.26 14.80 -9.12
C LEU A 201 4.73 14.85 -7.69
N ALA A 202 5.60 14.99 -6.70
CA ALA A 202 5.19 15.16 -5.31
C ALA A 202 4.44 16.49 -5.09
N ALA A 203 4.91 17.58 -5.71
CA ALA A 203 4.23 18.86 -5.68
C ALA A 203 2.86 18.81 -6.38
N ASP A 204 2.80 18.19 -7.57
CA ASP A 204 1.55 17.94 -8.29
C ASP A 204 0.60 17.07 -7.45
N GLY A 205 1.14 16.04 -6.79
CA GLY A 205 0.39 15.11 -5.95
C GLY A 205 -0.28 15.79 -4.76
N ARG A 206 0.36 16.79 -4.13
CA ARG A 206 -0.26 17.56 -3.04
C ARG A 206 -1.52 18.31 -3.48
N LEU A 207 -1.56 18.72 -4.74
CA LEU A 207 -2.67 19.47 -5.34
C LEU A 207 -3.74 18.55 -5.95
N ALA A 208 -3.49 17.24 -6.02
CA ALA A 208 -4.39 16.28 -6.63
C ALA A 208 -5.56 15.92 -5.69
N GLU A 209 -6.75 16.40 -6.05
CA GLU A 209 -8.02 16.12 -5.36
C GLU A 209 -8.75 14.91 -5.97
N ASP A 210 -8.54 14.65 -7.25
CA ASP A 210 -9.22 13.59 -8.00
C ASP A 210 -8.43 12.26 -7.94
N PRO A 211 -9.09 11.11 -7.66
CA PRO A 211 -8.44 9.79 -7.65
C PRO A 211 -7.73 9.43 -8.96
N GLY A 212 -8.32 9.77 -10.11
CA GLY A 212 -7.71 9.53 -11.42
C GLY A 212 -6.40 10.31 -11.60
N GLN A 213 -6.37 11.59 -11.20
CA GLN A 213 -5.15 12.38 -11.19
C GLN A 213 -4.07 11.77 -10.27
N ARG A 214 -4.46 11.25 -9.11
CA ARG A 214 -3.53 10.56 -8.20
C ARG A 214 -2.98 9.28 -8.84
N ALA A 215 -3.81 8.50 -9.52
CA ALA A 215 -3.40 7.30 -10.23
C ALA A 215 -2.37 7.63 -11.33
N ASP A 216 -2.60 8.68 -12.12
CA ASP A 216 -1.67 9.14 -13.16
C ASP A 216 -0.31 9.56 -12.59
N ILE A 217 -0.32 10.35 -11.50
CA ILE A 217 0.90 10.79 -10.81
C ILE A 217 1.68 9.59 -10.28
N TYR A 218 0.98 8.63 -9.66
CA TYR A 218 1.62 7.44 -9.14
C TYR A 218 2.19 6.54 -10.25
N ALA A 219 1.49 6.43 -11.38
CA ALA A 219 1.98 5.68 -12.54
C ALA A 219 3.27 6.29 -13.11
N GLU A 220 3.35 7.62 -13.18
CA GLU A 220 4.57 8.31 -13.61
C GLU A 220 5.71 8.11 -12.61
N LEU A 221 5.42 8.17 -11.30
CA LEU A 221 6.39 7.86 -10.24
C LEU A 221 6.94 6.45 -10.39
N LEU A 222 6.09 5.43 -10.57
CA LEU A 222 6.52 4.04 -10.78
C LEU A 222 7.39 3.87 -12.02
N THR A 223 7.04 4.58 -13.11
CA THR A 223 7.83 4.59 -14.35
C THR A 223 9.24 5.13 -14.10
N ILE A 224 9.37 6.20 -13.31
CA ILE A 224 10.65 6.80 -12.94
C ILE A 224 11.44 5.87 -12.01
N CYS A 225 10.80 5.25 -11.01
CA CYS A 225 11.41 4.26 -10.14
C CYS A 225 12.06 3.14 -10.96
N ALA A 226 11.31 2.54 -11.88
CA ALA A 226 11.81 1.49 -12.78
C ALA A 226 13.03 1.97 -13.59
N ALA A 227 12.96 3.14 -14.21
CA ALA A 227 14.04 3.69 -15.02
C ALA A 227 15.31 3.97 -14.21
N CYS A 228 15.16 4.55 -13.03
CA CYS A 228 16.26 4.87 -12.12
C CYS A 228 16.93 3.60 -11.59
N HIS A 229 16.16 2.64 -11.07
CA HIS A 229 16.69 1.41 -10.49
C HIS A 229 17.39 0.52 -11.52
N ARG A 230 16.86 0.43 -12.75
CA ARG A 230 17.55 -0.26 -13.85
C ARG A 230 18.87 0.40 -14.22
N ARG A 231 18.90 1.74 -14.24
CA ARG A 231 20.11 2.49 -14.59
C ARG A 231 21.20 2.32 -13.54
N LEU A 232 20.82 2.31 -12.26
CA LEU A 232 21.75 2.16 -11.14
C LEU A 232 22.14 0.69 -10.89
N GLY A 233 21.45 -0.28 -11.51
CA GLY A 233 21.65 -1.70 -11.25
C GLY A 233 21.28 -2.12 -9.83
N ARG A 234 20.47 -1.31 -9.14
CA ARG A 234 20.03 -1.53 -7.76
C ARG A 234 18.61 -1.01 -7.59
N GLY A 235 17.73 -1.85 -7.06
CA GLY A 235 16.39 -1.51 -6.62
C GLY A 235 16.33 -1.40 -5.09
N PRO A 236 15.14 -1.16 -4.52
CA PRO A 236 14.97 -1.16 -3.07
C PRO A 236 15.32 -2.53 -2.50
N GLN A 237 16.11 -2.55 -1.43
CA GLN A 237 16.36 -3.74 -0.61
C GLN A 237 15.24 -3.79 0.43
N ARG A 238 14.21 -4.58 0.16
CA ARG A 238 13.06 -4.80 1.06
C ARG A 238 13.15 -6.21 1.61
#